data_AF-E6LPB1-F1
#
_entry.id   AF-E6LPB1-F1
#
_cell.length_a   1.000
_cell.length_b   1.000
_cell.length_c   1.000
_cell.angle_alpha   90.00
_cell.angle_beta   90.00
_cell.angle_gamma   90.00
#
_symmetry.space_group_name_H-M   'P 1'
#
loop_
_entity.id
_entity.type
_entity.pdbx_description
1 polymer ?
#
loop_
_entity_poly.entity_id
_entity_poly.type
_entity_poly.pdbx_seq_one_letter_code
_entity_poly.pdbx_strand_id
1 'polypeptide(L)' 'MANYKYSFRIKDRQTGKVTTVYVEAANSKEVRSKAIATYGVAYEVL' A
#
# COMPACT_ATOMS: atom_id res chain seq x y z
N MET A 1 11.34 -3.14 -17.47
CA MET A 1 10.06 -3.31 -16.74
C MET A 1 9.41 -1.94 -16.64
N ALA A 2 8.18 -1.77 -17.13
CA ALA A 2 7.43 -0.53 -16.87
C ALA A 2 6.91 -0.58 -15.42
N ASN A 3 7.21 0.44 -14.62
CA ASN A 3 6.62 0.60 -13.29
C ASN A 3 5.38 1.50 -13.41
N TYR A 4 4.27 1.04 -12.87
CA TYR A 4 3.02 1.79 -12.81
C TYR A 4 2.83 2.30 -11.39
N LYS A 5 2.31 3.53 -11.26
CA LYS A 5 1.86 4.08 -9.98
C LYS A 5 0.46 3.56 -9.70
N TYR A 6 0.34 2.80 -8.62
CA TYR A 6 -0.95 2.35 -8.13
C TYR A 6 -1.24 3.03 -6.80
N SER A 7 -2.51 3.35 -6.55
CA SER A 7 -2.97 3.93 -5.29
C SER A 7 -3.69 2.88 -4.44
N PHE A 8 -3.46 2.91 -3.12
CA PHE A 8 -4.18 2.08 -2.14
C PHE A 8 -4.52 2.90 -0.92
N ARG A 9 -5.55 2.44 -0.23
CA ARG A 9 -5.90 2.99 1.07
C ARG A 9 -5.23 2.16 2.15
N ILE A 10 -4.61 2.84 3.09
CA ILE A 10 -4.08 2.22 4.29
C ILE A 10 -4.76 2.85 5.50
N LYS A 11 -5.11 2.04 6.48
CA LYS A 11 -5.73 2.46 7.72
C LYS A 11 -4.73 2.32 8.86
N ASP A 12 -4.47 3.41 9.54
CA ASP A 12 -3.61 3.42 10.73
C ASP A 12 -4.26 2.58 11.84
N ARG A 13 -3.52 1.61 12.39
CA ARG A 13 -4.05 0.71 13.43
C ARG A 13 -4.20 1.38 14.79
N GLN A 14 -3.44 2.45 15.07
CA GLN A 14 -3.48 3.17 16.34
C GLN A 14 -4.56 4.25 16.33
N THR A 15 -4.65 5.02 15.25
CA THR A 15 -5.57 6.17 15.16
C THR A 15 -6.85 5.88 14.37
N GLY A 16 -6.89 4.78 13.62
CA GLY A 16 -8.00 4.44 12.73
C GLY A 16 -8.07 5.29 11.46
N LYS A 17 -7.14 6.24 11.27
CA LYS A 17 -7.17 7.17 10.14
C LYS A 17 -6.87 6.46 8.83
N VAL A 18 -7.68 6.71 7.81
CA VAL A 18 -7.47 6.20 6.45
C VAL A 18 -6.71 7.24 5.64
N THR A 19 -5.63 6.81 4.97
CA THR A 19 -4.87 7.64 4.02
C THR A 19 -4.66 6.89 2.71
N THR A 20 -4.49 7.64 1.63
CA THR A 20 -4.18 7.07 0.31
C THR A 20 -2.70 7.22 0.03
N VAL A 21 -2.03 6.12 -0.29
CA VAL A 21 -0.61 6.08 -0.64
C VAL A 21 -0.42 5.54 -2.04
N TYR A 22 0.69 5.91 -2.66
CA TYR A 22 1.06 5.47 -4.00
C TYR A 22 2.27 4.54 -3.92
N VAL A 23 2.22 3.41 -4.60
CA VAL A 23 3.36 2.49 -4.75
C VAL A 23 3.61 2.24 -6.23
N GLU A 24 4.89 2.26 -6.58
CA GLU A 24 5.37 1.88 -7.89
C GLU A 24 5.65 0.38 -7.94
N ALA A 25 5.01 -0.30 -8.88
CA ALA A 25 5.18 -1.73 -9.08
C ALA A 25 5.02 -2.12 -10.55
N ALA A 26 5.57 -3.28 -10.92
CA ALA A 26 5.47 -3.76 -12.30
C ALA A 26 4.09 -4.33 -12.62
N ASN A 27 3.33 -4.76 -11.60
CA ASN A 27 1.99 -5.30 -11.74
C ASN A 27 1.17 -5.20 -10.44
N SER A 28 -0.15 -5.39 -10.54
CA SER A 28 -1.10 -5.30 -9.42
C SER A 28 -0.95 -6.39 -8.35
N LYS A 29 -0.31 -7.53 -8.64
CA LYS A 29 -0.02 -8.55 -7.62
C LYS A 29 1.15 -8.13 -6.73
N GLU A 30 2.18 -7.57 -7.33
CA GLU A 30 3.40 -7.13 -6.65
C GLU A 30 3.12 -5.90 -5.77
N VAL A 31 2.23 -5.03 -6.24
CA VAL A 31 1.66 -3.89 -5.49
C VAL A 31 1.27 -4.25 -4.06
N ARG A 32 0.44 -5.30 -3.88
CA ARG A 32 -0.13 -5.60 -2.56
C ARG A 32 0.94 -6.14 -1.63
N SER A 33 1.86 -6.94 -2.17
CA SER A 33 3.01 -7.46 -1.43
C SER A 33 3.94 -6.33 -0.97
N LYS A 34 4.22 -5.35 -1.84
CA LYS A 34 5.00 -4.16 -1.47
C LYS A 34 4.29 -3.28 -0.45
N ALA A 35 2.99 -3.06 -0.61
CA ALA A 35 2.21 -2.27 0.34
C ALA A 35 2.20 -2.92 1.74
N ILE A 36 2.06 -4.24 1.82
CA ILE A 36 2.12 -4.99 3.08
C ILE A 36 3.54 -4.96 3.67
N ALA A 37 4.58 -5.13 2.85
CA ALA A 37 5.97 -5.07 3.31
C ALA A 37 6.34 -3.69 3.89
N THR A 38 5.86 -2.61 3.26
CA THR A 38 6.17 -1.24 3.68
C THR A 38 5.30 -0.77 4.85
N TYR A 39 3.99 -1.05 4.80
CA TYR A 39 3.01 -0.45 5.73
C TYR A 39 2.34 -1.46 6.66
N GLY A 40 2.39 -2.76 6.39
CA GLY A 40 1.61 -3.79 7.09
C GLY A 40 1.90 -3.97 8.59
N VAL A 41 2.99 -3.36 9.08
CA VAL A 41 3.34 -3.33 10.52
C VAL A 41 2.42 -2.36 11.27
N ALA A 42 2.36 -1.11 10.81
CA ALA A 42 1.62 -0.03 11.48
C ALA A 42 0.21 0.19 10.91
N TYR A 43 -0.02 -0.24 9.67
CA TYR A 43 -1.25 0.02 8.93
C TYR A 43 -1.90 -1.27 8.44
N GLU A 44 -3.22 -1.23 8.32
CA GLU A 44 -4.03 -2.21 7.61
C GLU A 44 -4.15 -1.77 6.15
N VAL A 45 -3.72 -2.63 5.21
CA VAL A 45 -3.82 -2.38 3.77
C VAL A 45 -5.22 -2.78 3.31
N LEU A 46 -6.02 -1.80 2.85
CA LEU A 46 -7.39 -1.97 2.38
C LEU A 46 -7.46 -2.30 0.89
#